data_AF-A0A5J9WKM7-F1
#
_entry.id   AF-A0A5J9WKM7-F1
#
_cell.length_a   1.000
_cell.length_b   1.000
_cell.length_c   1.000
_cell.angle_alpha   90.00
_cell.angle_beta   90.00
_cell.angle_gamma   90.00
#
_symmetry.space_group_name_H-M   'P 1'
#
loop_
_entity.id
_entity.type
_entity.pdbx_description
1 polymer ?
#
loop_
_entity_poly.entity_id
_entity_poly.type
_entity_poly.pdbx_seq_one_letter_code
_entity_poly.pdbx_strand_id
1 'polypeptide(L)'
;MGFLEDFQASVEALPAMLHKNYSLMRELDKSLQGVQLENEQRCQQEIEDIKHGLESGSITFDPAKLKFSDEAIEEQKHCVRIADEKVALATQTYDLVDAHIQQLDQFMRKLEELRQAMRFSVAKVQTELPAPAIDLELPVDPNEPTYCLCNQVSYGEMIACDNNECKIEWYHFGCVGLKEQPKGKWYCPNCIGFQKKRKGK
;
A
#
# COMPACT_ATOMS: atom_id res chain seq x y z
N MET A 1 -3.83 12.31 -19.66
CA MET A 1 -3.24 11.20 -18.90
C MET A 1 -4.29 10.73 -17.91
N GLY A 2 -4.47 9.41 -17.80
CA GLY A 2 -5.50 8.79 -16.98
C GLY A 2 -5.11 8.78 -15.50
N PHE A 3 -6.11 8.82 -14.61
CA PHE A 3 -5.92 8.76 -13.15
C PHE A 3 -4.98 7.62 -12.70
N LEU A 4 -5.05 6.46 -13.36
CA LEU A 4 -4.20 5.31 -13.07
C LEU A 4 -2.75 5.50 -13.52
N GLU A 5 -2.51 6.23 -14.62
CA GLU A 5 -1.16 6.54 -15.10
C GLU A 5 -0.46 7.49 -14.13
N ASP A 6 -1.17 8.52 -13.65
CA ASP A 6 -0.66 9.47 -12.65
C ASP A 6 -0.38 8.78 -11.29
N PHE A 7 -1.25 7.86 -10.88
CA PHE A 7 -1.06 7.03 -9.68
C PHE A 7 0.19 6.14 -9.81
N GLN A 8 0.31 5.41 -10.92
CA GLN A 8 1.40 4.48 -11.14
C GLN A 8 2.75 5.22 -11.21
N ALA A 9 2.81 6.34 -11.92
CA ALA A 9 4.02 7.16 -12.00
C ALA A 9 4.46 7.70 -10.63
N SER A 10 3.52 8.10 -9.76
CA SER A 10 3.84 8.55 -8.40
C SER A 10 4.42 7.42 -7.54
N VAL A 11 3.84 6.22 -7.60
CA VAL A 11 4.28 5.08 -6.79
C VAL A 11 5.62 4.51 -7.26
N GLU A 12 5.87 4.48 -8.57
CA GLU A 12 7.11 3.91 -9.14
C GLU A 12 8.37 4.75 -8.84
N ALA A 13 8.23 6.07 -8.74
CA ALA A 13 9.36 6.97 -8.51
C ALA A 13 9.84 6.99 -7.03
N LEU A 14 8.94 6.76 -6.07
CA LEU A 14 9.21 6.92 -4.65
C LEU A 14 10.36 6.04 -4.11
N PRO A 15 10.43 4.73 -4.40
CA PRO A 15 11.50 3.87 -3.90
C PRO A 15 12.90 4.34 -4.33
N ALA A 16 13.05 4.79 -5.58
CA ALA A 16 14.32 5.28 -6.10
C ALA A 16 14.75 6.58 -5.40
N MET A 17 13.81 7.51 -5.17
CA MET A 17 14.07 8.75 -4.45
C MET A 17 14.45 8.50 -2.98
N LEU A 18 13.72 7.63 -2.28
CA LEU A 18 14.06 7.26 -0.90
C LEU A 18 15.41 6.58 -0.81
N HIS A 19 15.70 5.63 -1.71
CA HIS A 19 16.99 4.95 -1.73
C HIS A 19 18.14 5.96 -1.89
N LYS A 20 17.99 6.93 -2.80
CA LYS A 20 18.97 8.01 -2.98
C LYS A 20 19.16 8.82 -1.70
N ASN A 21 18.07 9.29 -1.08
CA ASN A 21 18.15 10.11 0.13
C ASN A 21 18.77 9.36 1.31
N TYR A 22 18.36 8.12 1.57
CA TYR A 22 18.95 7.32 2.66
C TYR A 22 20.40 6.95 2.39
N SER A 23 20.81 6.80 1.12
CA SER A 23 22.21 6.56 0.79
C SER A 23 23.06 7.79 1.07
N LEU A 24 22.60 8.97 0.64
CA LEU A 24 23.27 10.23 0.94
C LEU A 24 23.31 10.52 2.46
N MET A 25 22.24 10.22 3.18
CA MET A 25 22.19 10.37 4.64
C MET A 25 23.23 9.49 5.34
N ARG A 26 23.42 8.24 4.88
CA ARG A 26 24.49 7.35 5.38
C ARG A 26 25.89 7.87 5.05
N GLU A 27 26.08 8.48 3.89
CA GLU A 27 27.36 9.10 3.52
C GLU A 27 27.68 10.30 4.41
N LEU A 28 26.70 11.19 4.65
CA LEU A 28 26.82 12.30 5.58
C LEU A 28 27.08 11.81 7.01
N ASP A 29 26.44 10.73 7.45
CA ASP A 29 26.68 10.11 8.77
C ASP A 29 28.12 9.64 8.93
N LYS A 30 28.63 8.94 7.92
CA LYS A 30 30.01 8.46 7.91
C LYS A 30 31.00 9.63 7.89
N SER A 31 30.70 10.68 7.12
CA SER A 31 31.53 11.88 7.06
C SER A 31 31.54 12.61 8.41
N LEU A 32 30.37 12.83 9.02
CA LEU A 32 30.24 13.48 10.32
C LEU A 32 30.98 12.72 11.41
N GLN A 33 30.85 11.38 11.46
CA GLN A 33 31.58 10.55 12.42
C GLN A 33 33.10 10.67 12.24
N GLY A 34 33.58 10.71 10.99
CA GLY A 34 35.00 10.91 10.70
C GLY A 34 35.52 12.25 11.21
N VAL A 35 34.87 13.35 10.85
CA VAL A 35 35.29 14.70 11.26
C VAL A 35 35.15 14.89 12.78
N GLN A 36 34.12 14.32 13.41
CA GLN A 36 33.97 14.34 14.87
C GLN A 36 35.14 13.63 15.56
N LEU A 37 35.52 12.44 15.08
CA LEU A 37 36.65 11.70 15.66
C LEU A 37 37.97 12.48 15.52
N GLU A 38 38.22 13.08 14.36
CA GLU A 38 39.39 13.93 14.13
C GLU A 38 39.41 15.14 15.07
N ASN A 39 38.26 15.80 15.24
CA ASN A 39 38.13 16.95 16.14
C ASN A 39 38.34 16.58 17.62
N GLU A 40 37.78 15.44 18.06
CA GLU A 40 37.98 14.91 19.42
C GLU A 40 39.46 14.61 19.68
N GLN A 41 40.14 13.97 18.72
CA GLN A 41 41.57 13.69 18.82
C GLN A 41 42.40 14.97 18.91
N ARG A 42 42.08 15.98 18.11
CA ARG A 42 42.77 17.28 18.17
C ARG A 42 42.55 17.99 19.51
N CYS A 43 41.30 18.04 19.98
CA CYS A 43 40.99 18.64 21.27
C CYS A 43 41.74 17.93 22.41
N GLN A 44 41.80 16.60 22.37
CA GLN A 44 42.54 15.81 23.35
C GLN A 44 44.05 16.11 23.30
N GLN A 45 44.63 16.20 22.11
CA GLN A 45 46.04 16.54 21.94
C GLN A 45 46.36 17.95 22.49
N GLU A 46 45.53 18.95 22.20
CA GLU A 46 45.72 20.31 22.71
C GLU A 46 45.64 20.35 24.24
N ILE A 47 44.72 19.59 24.84
CA ILE A 47 44.61 19.49 26.30
C ILE A 47 45.89 18.87 26.89
N GLU A 48 46.43 17.83 26.27
CA GLU A 48 47.66 17.17 26.71
C GLU A 48 48.88 18.09 26.58
N ASP A 49 48.99 18.83 25.47
CA ASP A 49 50.06 19.80 25.23
C ASP A 49 50.04 20.94 26.25
N ILE A 50 48.85 21.48 26.54
CA ILE A 50 48.67 22.50 27.58
C ILE A 50 49.07 21.95 28.96
N LYS A 51 48.63 20.74 29.29
CA LYS A 51 48.96 20.09 30.57
C LYS A 51 50.47 19.91 30.72
N HIS A 52 51.15 19.38 29.70
CA HIS A 52 52.60 19.21 29.72
C HIS A 52 53.34 20.56 29.78
N GLY A 53 52.84 21.58 29.09
CA GLY A 53 53.37 22.95 29.16
C GLY A 53 53.26 23.57 30.55
N LEU A 54 52.19 23.28 31.29
CA LEU A 54 52.01 23.70 32.68
C LEU A 54 52.94 22.92 33.63
N GLU A 55 53.06 21.60 33.46
CA GLU A 55 53.93 20.74 34.27
C GLU A 55 55.41 21.09 34.11
N SER A 56 55.83 21.45 32.90
CA SER A 56 57.21 21.88 32.58
C SER A 56 57.50 23.34 32.94
N GLY A 57 56.49 24.12 33.35
CA GLY A 57 56.62 25.55 33.66
C GLY A 57 56.81 26.45 32.44
N SER A 58 56.65 25.91 31.22
CA SER A 58 56.76 26.63 29.95
C SER A 58 55.55 27.53 29.67
N ILE A 59 54.39 27.17 30.23
CA ILE A 59 53.13 27.91 30.14
C ILE A 59 52.76 28.44 31.53
N THR A 60 52.36 29.71 31.60
CA THR A 60 51.75 30.27 32.81
C THR A 60 50.24 30.09 32.77
N PHE A 61 49.66 29.62 33.87
CA PHE A 61 48.22 29.41 33.94
C PHE A 61 47.49 30.75 33.95
N ASP A 62 46.82 31.06 32.84
CA ASP A 62 45.92 32.19 32.69
C ASP A 62 44.58 31.68 32.13
N PRO A 63 43.51 31.64 32.94
CA PRO A 63 42.19 31.18 32.52
C PRO A 63 41.64 31.93 31.30
N ALA A 64 42.01 33.20 31.10
CA ALA A 64 41.53 33.99 29.98
C ALA A 64 42.23 33.66 28.65
N LYS A 65 43.35 32.94 28.69
CA LYS A 65 44.14 32.54 27.51
C LYS A 65 44.00 31.07 27.15
N LEU A 66 43.39 30.25 28.03
CA LEU A 66 43.02 28.88 27.69
C LEU A 66 41.83 28.89 26.72
N LYS A 67 42.13 28.68 25.45
CA LYS A 67 41.14 28.42 24.40
C LYS A 67 41.73 27.40 23.43
N PHE A 68 40.85 26.63 22.79
CA PHE A 68 41.25 25.77 21.68
C PHE A 68 41.79 26.60 20.52
N SER A 69 42.59 25.97 19.67
CA SER A 69 43.09 26.55 18.42
C SER A 69 41.94 26.98 17.50
N ASP A 70 42.23 27.95 16.63
CA ASP A 70 41.25 28.39 15.63
C ASP A 70 40.94 27.22 14.66
N GLU A 71 41.91 26.34 14.39
CA GLU A 71 41.76 25.12 13.61
C GLU A 71 40.76 24.14 14.26
N ALA A 72 40.86 23.88 15.57
CA ALA A 72 39.91 23.01 16.28
C ALA A 72 38.48 23.59 16.27
N ILE A 73 38.36 24.92 16.35
CA ILE A 73 37.08 25.61 16.24
C ILE A 73 36.51 25.51 14.81
N GLU A 74 37.35 25.63 13.78
CA GLU A 74 36.94 25.49 12.37
C GLU A 74 36.47 24.08 12.04
N GLU A 75 37.17 23.06 12.53
CA GLU A 75 36.76 21.65 12.43
C GLU A 75 35.43 21.41 13.16
N GLN A 76 35.25 21.95 14.37
CA GLN A 76 33.98 21.83 15.09
C GLN A 76 32.82 22.50 14.32
N LYS A 77 33.06 23.67 13.72
CA LYS A 77 32.07 24.32 12.85
C LYS A 77 31.78 23.48 11.60
N HIS A 78 32.76 22.73 11.09
CA HIS A 78 32.55 21.81 9.98
C HIS A 78 31.61 20.66 10.37
N CYS A 79 31.78 20.05 11.54
CA CYS A 79 30.85 19.07 12.08
C CYS A 79 29.41 19.60 12.13
N VAL A 80 29.23 20.84 12.61
CA VAL A 80 27.91 21.48 12.69
C VAL A 80 27.28 21.63 11.30
N ARG A 81 28.04 22.07 10.29
CA ARG A 81 27.53 22.19 8.92
C ARG A 81 27.04 20.85 8.36
N ILE A 82 27.80 19.77 8.54
CA ILE A 82 27.40 18.43 8.08
C ILE A 82 26.15 17.96 8.83
N ALA A 83 26.05 18.23 10.13
CA ALA A 83 24.88 17.89 10.93
C ALA A 83 23.62 18.65 10.45
N ASP A 84 23.73 19.93 10.13
CA ASP A 84 22.64 20.73 9.58
C ASP A 84 22.19 20.21 8.21
N GLU A 85 23.13 19.87 7.33
CA GLU A 85 22.83 19.23 6.03
C GLU A 85 22.09 17.90 6.19
N LYS A 86 22.50 17.09 7.16
CA LYS A 86 21.83 15.82 7.50
C LYS A 86 20.40 16.05 7.97
N VAL A 87 20.17 17.04 8.85
CA VAL A 87 18.83 17.41 9.33
C VAL A 87 17.96 17.90 8.17
N ALA A 88 18.51 18.72 7.28
CA ALA A 88 17.80 19.18 6.09
C ALA A 88 17.40 18.01 5.17
N LEU A 89 18.30 17.06 4.92
CA LEU A 89 18.02 15.88 4.10
C LEU A 89 16.97 14.96 4.75
N ALA A 90 17.04 14.77 6.07
CA ALA A 90 16.04 14.00 6.81
C ALA A 90 14.65 14.65 6.70
N THR A 91 14.58 15.97 6.84
CA THR A 91 13.34 16.76 6.67
C THR A 91 12.80 16.61 5.25
N GLN A 92 13.64 16.80 4.23
CA GLN A 92 13.24 16.61 2.83
C GLN A 92 12.70 15.19 2.56
N THR A 93 13.31 14.17 3.17
CA THR A 93 12.87 12.78 3.02
C THR A 93 11.52 12.54 3.70
N TYR A 94 11.31 13.13 4.88
CA TYR A 94 10.04 13.08 5.58
C TYR A 94 8.93 13.76 4.77
N ASP A 95 9.16 14.99 4.29
CA ASP A 95 8.20 15.75 3.49
C ASP A 95 7.83 15.03 2.20
N LEU A 96 8.81 14.37 1.56
CA LEU A 96 8.56 13.55 0.38
C LEU A 96 7.60 12.41 0.71
N VAL A 97 7.86 11.64 1.77
CA VAL A 97 6.98 10.53 2.18
C VAL A 97 5.59 11.05 2.54
N ASP A 98 5.50 12.15 3.28
CA ASP A 98 4.22 12.74 3.66
C ASP A 98 3.41 13.18 2.43
N ALA A 99 4.06 13.82 1.45
CA ALA A 99 3.41 14.19 0.19
C ALA A 99 2.85 12.96 -0.55
N HIS A 100 3.58 11.84 -0.58
CA HIS A 100 3.07 10.61 -1.19
C HIS A 100 1.93 9.98 -0.38
N ILE A 101 1.95 10.03 0.95
CA ILE A 101 0.83 9.58 1.79
C ILE A 101 -0.42 10.41 1.48
N GLN A 102 -0.28 11.74 1.45
CA GLN A 102 -1.40 12.64 1.12
C GLN A 102 -1.94 12.37 -0.29
N GLN A 103 -1.09 12.09 -1.27
CA GLN A 103 -1.52 11.71 -2.62
C GLN A 103 -2.30 10.39 -2.61
N LEU A 104 -1.83 9.36 -1.91
CA LEU A 104 -2.53 8.09 -1.77
C LEU A 104 -3.92 8.26 -1.12
N ASP A 105 -4.03 9.09 -0.09
CA ASP A 105 -5.30 9.40 0.55
C ASP A 105 -6.27 10.11 -0.40
N GLN A 106 -5.78 11.03 -1.23
CA GLN A 106 -6.58 11.69 -2.28
C GLN A 106 -7.05 10.69 -3.34
N PHE A 107 -6.19 9.76 -3.75
CA PHE A 107 -6.54 8.71 -4.70
C PHE A 107 -7.61 7.78 -4.13
N MET A 108 -7.52 7.38 -2.86
CA MET A 108 -8.55 6.57 -2.20
C MET A 108 -9.91 7.30 -2.15
N ARG A 109 -9.93 8.58 -1.76
CA ARG A 109 -11.17 9.40 -1.74
C ARG A 109 -11.81 9.49 -3.12
N LYS A 110 -11.01 9.75 -4.17
CA LYS A 110 -11.52 9.86 -5.54
C LYS A 110 -12.07 8.53 -6.06
N LEU A 111 -11.46 7.40 -5.70
CA LEU A 111 -11.99 6.07 -6.01
C LEU A 111 -13.33 5.81 -5.31
N GLU A 112 -13.47 6.20 -4.04
CA GLU A 112 -14.73 6.11 -3.31
C GLU A 112 -15.83 6.96 -3.94
N GLU A 113 -15.52 8.21 -4.33
CA GLU A 113 -16.43 9.11 -5.03
C GLU A 113 -16.89 8.54 -6.37
N LEU A 114 -15.97 8.02 -7.19
CA LEU A 114 -16.31 7.37 -8.46
C LEU A 114 -17.18 6.14 -8.26
N ARG A 115 -16.88 5.32 -7.24
CA ARG A 115 -17.70 4.15 -6.88
C ARG A 115 -19.09 4.57 -6.43
N GLN A 116 -19.20 5.64 -5.65
CA GLN A 116 -20.47 6.16 -5.18
C GLN A 116 -21.28 6.79 -6.32
N ALA A 117 -20.64 7.54 -7.22
CA ALA A 117 -21.27 8.08 -8.42
C ALA A 117 -21.81 6.96 -9.32
N MET A 118 -21.06 5.86 -9.48
CA MET A 118 -21.50 4.68 -10.23
C MET A 118 -22.69 3.98 -9.55
N ARG A 119 -22.75 3.94 -8.22
CA ARG A 119 -23.94 3.46 -7.49
C ARG A 119 -25.16 4.35 -7.71
N PHE A 120 -24.98 5.67 -7.71
CA PHE A 120 -26.07 6.61 -7.95
C PHE A 120 -26.54 6.61 -9.41
N SER A 121 -25.64 6.45 -10.39
CA SER A 121 -26.04 6.34 -11.80
C SER A 121 -26.86 5.07 -12.05
N VAL A 122 -26.46 3.93 -11.47
CA VAL A 122 -27.24 2.69 -11.51
C VAL A 122 -28.61 2.86 -10.83
N ALA A 123 -28.67 3.54 -9.67
CA ALA A 123 -29.92 3.80 -8.97
C ALA A 123 -30.86 4.77 -9.73
N LYS A 124 -30.31 5.79 -10.40
CA LYS A 124 -31.09 6.79 -11.13
C LYS A 124 -31.65 6.25 -12.45
N VAL A 125 -30.92 5.35 -13.11
CA VAL A 125 -31.41 4.60 -14.29
C VAL A 125 -32.62 3.72 -13.93
N GLN A 126 -32.73 3.26 -12.67
CA GLN A 126 -33.87 2.44 -12.21
C GLN A 126 -35.15 3.25 -11.89
N THR A 127 -35.11 4.59 -11.83
CA THR A 127 -36.25 5.41 -11.32
C THR A 127 -37.04 6.20 -12.37
N GLU A 128 -36.62 6.28 -13.64
CA GLU A 128 -37.27 7.15 -14.65
C GLU A 128 -38.15 6.43 -15.70
N LEU A 129 -38.29 5.10 -15.70
CA LEU A 129 -39.19 4.38 -16.62
C LEU A 129 -40.30 3.61 -15.88
N PRO A 130 -41.56 3.65 -16.37
CA PRO A 130 -42.61 2.78 -15.84
C PRO A 130 -42.28 1.35 -16.25
N ALA A 131 -42.28 0.43 -15.28
CA ALA A 131 -42.10 -1.00 -15.54
C ALA A 131 -43.02 -1.45 -16.68
N PRO A 132 -42.49 -2.12 -17.72
CA PRO A 132 -42.18 -3.54 -17.56
C PRO A 132 -40.89 -4.03 -18.27
N ALA A 133 -40.35 -5.12 -17.73
CA ALA A 133 -39.61 -6.21 -18.37
C ALA A 133 -38.52 -5.90 -19.44
N ILE A 134 -37.27 -6.25 -19.07
CA ILE A 134 -36.16 -6.85 -19.86
C ILE A 134 -34.88 -6.00 -20.02
N ASP A 135 -33.77 -6.75 -19.85
CA ASP A 135 -32.36 -6.58 -20.25
C ASP A 135 -31.43 -5.62 -19.49
N LEU A 136 -30.70 -6.22 -18.54
CA LEU A 136 -29.39 -5.79 -18.10
C LEU A 136 -28.33 -6.39 -19.05
N GLU A 137 -27.97 -5.68 -20.12
CA GLU A 137 -26.70 -5.92 -20.82
C GLU A 137 -25.62 -5.03 -20.21
N LEU A 138 -25.16 -5.42 -19.02
CA LEU A 138 -23.74 -5.29 -18.71
C LEU A 138 -23.02 -6.35 -19.56
N PRO A 139 -21.85 -6.06 -20.18
CA PRO A 139 -21.11 -7.09 -20.90
C PRO A 139 -20.75 -8.21 -19.92
N VAL A 140 -21.52 -9.29 -20.02
CA VAL A 140 -21.34 -10.54 -19.27
C VAL A 140 -19.96 -11.07 -19.62
N ASP A 141 -19.16 -11.35 -18.60
CA ASP A 141 -17.84 -11.98 -18.77
C ASP A 141 -18.00 -13.23 -19.65
N PRO A 142 -17.36 -13.29 -20.85
CA PRO A 142 -17.54 -14.38 -21.80
C PRO A 142 -17.15 -15.77 -21.27
N ASN A 143 -16.55 -15.86 -20.09
CA ASN A 143 -16.08 -17.10 -19.50
C ASN A 143 -16.88 -17.58 -18.29
N GLU A 144 -18.03 -16.96 -17.95
CA GLU A 144 -18.84 -17.43 -16.84
C GLU A 144 -19.59 -18.74 -17.22
N PRO A 145 -19.35 -19.86 -16.50
CA PRO A 145 -20.00 -21.13 -16.78
C PRO A 145 -21.53 -21.04 -16.60
N THR A 146 -22.28 -21.57 -17.57
CA THR A 146 -23.74 -21.61 -17.54
C THR A 146 -24.26 -22.83 -16.77
N TYR A 147 -25.31 -22.64 -15.99
CA TYR A 147 -25.93 -23.64 -15.14
C TYR A 147 -27.45 -23.76 -15.40
N CYS A 148 -28.10 -24.69 -14.70
CA CYS A 148 -29.54 -24.94 -14.73
C CYS A 148 -30.08 -25.38 -16.11
N LEU A 149 -31.38 -25.71 -16.19
CA LEU A 149 -32.07 -26.07 -17.43
C LEU A 149 -32.20 -24.89 -18.40
N CYS A 150 -32.02 -23.67 -17.90
CA CYS A 150 -32.10 -22.44 -18.67
C CYS A 150 -30.76 -22.06 -19.34
N ASN A 151 -29.67 -22.78 -19.05
CA ASN A 151 -28.31 -22.48 -19.55
C ASN A 151 -27.91 -21.00 -19.31
N GLN A 152 -28.23 -20.47 -18.15
CA GLN A 152 -27.90 -19.11 -17.74
C GLN A 152 -26.83 -19.11 -16.66
N VAL A 153 -26.18 -17.97 -16.44
CA VAL A 153 -25.17 -17.78 -15.39
C VAL A 153 -25.75 -17.98 -13.98
N SER A 154 -24.89 -17.95 -12.97
CA SER A 154 -25.34 -18.02 -11.58
C SER A 154 -26.10 -16.75 -11.19
N TYR A 155 -27.34 -16.88 -10.73
CA TYR A 155 -28.13 -15.72 -10.25
C TYR A 155 -29.12 -16.12 -9.17
N GLY A 156 -29.28 -15.28 -8.14
CA GLY A 156 -30.20 -15.52 -7.04
C GLY A 156 -29.88 -16.79 -6.22
N GLU A 157 -30.91 -17.44 -5.68
CA GLU A 157 -30.76 -18.67 -4.89
C GLU A 157 -30.65 -19.91 -5.80
N MET A 158 -29.61 -20.71 -5.58
CA MET A 158 -29.32 -21.91 -6.35
C MET A 158 -29.22 -23.15 -5.46
N ILE A 159 -29.60 -24.30 -6.01
CA ILE A 159 -29.54 -25.61 -5.36
C ILE A 159 -28.72 -26.59 -6.19
N ALA A 160 -27.87 -27.38 -5.51
CA ALA A 160 -27.15 -28.49 -6.12
C ALA A 160 -28.00 -29.77 -6.13
N CYS A 161 -27.91 -30.53 -7.21
CA CYS A 161 -28.48 -31.87 -7.31
C CYS A 161 -27.58 -32.87 -6.60
N ASP A 162 -28.11 -33.63 -5.64
CA ASP A 162 -27.38 -34.64 -4.87
C ASP A 162 -27.02 -35.92 -5.67
N ASN A 163 -27.25 -35.94 -6.98
CA ASN A 163 -26.83 -37.04 -7.85
C ASN A 163 -25.46 -36.73 -8.45
N ASN A 164 -24.42 -37.47 -8.04
CA ASN A 164 -23.05 -37.30 -8.52
C ASN A 164 -22.87 -37.56 -10.03
N GLU A 165 -23.84 -38.19 -10.70
CA GLU A 165 -23.85 -38.37 -12.17
C GLU A 165 -24.67 -37.28 -12.90
N CYS A 166 -25.07 -36.20 -12.22
CA CYS A 166 -25.81 -35.11 -12.84
C CYS A 166 -24.88 -34.22 -13.66
N LYS A 167 -25.21 -33.99 -14.95
CA LYS A 167 -24.37 -33.17 -15.84
C LYS A 167 -24.40 -31.66 -15.58
N ILE A 168 -25.47 -31.16 -14.97
CA ILE A 168 -25.69 -29.71 -14.79
C ILE A 168 -25.33 -29.28 -13.37
N GLU A 169 -25.50 -30.19 -12.40
CA GLU A 169 -25.20 -30.05 -10.97
C GLU A 169 -25.97 -28.94 -10.23
N TRP A 170 -26.16 -27.75 -10.80
CA TRP A 170 -26.73 -26.57 -10.15
C TRP A 170 -27.96 -26.03 -10.86
N TYR A 171 -28.97 -25.63 -10.09
CA TYR A 171 -30.26 -25.15 -10.59
C TYR A 171 -30.76 -23.95 -9.80
N HIS A 172 -31.40 -22.97 -10.47
CA HIS A 172 -32.03 -21.83 -9.80
C HIS A 172 -33.35 -22.22 -9.16
N PHE A 173 -33.64 -21.69 -7.97
CA PHE A 173 -34.88 -21.98 -7.24
C PHE A 173 -36.13 -21.75 -8.09
N GLY A 174 -36.22 -20.61 -8.76
CA GLY A 174 -37.35 -20.28 -9.65
C GLY A 174 -37.49 -21.25 -10.83
N CYS A 175 -36.39 -21.72 -11.41
CA CYS A 175 -36.43 -22.66 -12.53
C CYS A 175 -36.92 -24.07 -12.14
N VAL A 176 -36.70 -24.46 -10.88
CA VAL A 176 -37.14 -25.77 -10.35
C VAL A 176 -38.34 -25.67 -9.42
N GLY A 177 -38.95 -24.49 -9.31
CA GLY A 177 -40.15 -24.25 -8.50
C GLY A 177 -39.92 -24.30 -6.99
N LEU A 178 -38.69 -24.14 -6.54
CA LEU A 178 -38.37 -23.99 -5.12
C LEU A 178 -38.57 -22.53 -4.70
N LYS A 179 -39.09 -22.34 -3.49
CA LYS A 179 -39.23 -21.02 -2.85
C LYS A 179 -38.34 -20.87 -1.62
N GLU A 180 -37.91 -21.98 -1.04
CA GLU A 180 -37.06 -22.05 0.14
C GLU A 180 -36.13 -23.27 0.02
N GLN A 181 -35.02 -23.24 0.76
CA GLN A 181 -34.07 -24.34 0.78
C GLN A 181 -34.74 -25.61 1.35
N PRO A 182 -34.81 -26.71 0.57
CA PRO A 182 -35.39 -27.96 1.05
C PRO A 182 -34.53 -28.57 2.14
N LYS A 183 -35.17 -29.09 3.19
CA LYS A 183 -34.47 -29.80 4.28
C LYS A 183 -34.17 -31.23 3.85
N GLY A 184 -32.92 -31.48 3.44
CA GLY A 184 -32.43 -32.82 3.08
C GLY A 184 -31.97 -32.91 1.62
N LYS A 185 -31.84 -34.15 1.11
CA LYS A 185 -31.33 -34.39 -0.24
C LYS A 185 -32.34 -33.96 -1.30
N TRP A 186 -31.88 -33.21 -2.30
CA TRP A 186 -32.67 -32.72 -3.42
C TRP A 186 -32.13 -33.22 -4.75
N TYR A 187 -33.04 -33.62 -5.63
CA TYR A 187 -32.71 -34.16 -6.95
C TYR A 187 -33.44 -33.36 -8.02
N CYS A 188 -32.76 -33.08 -9.14
CA CYS A 188 -33.36 -32.34 -10.24
C CYS A 188 -34.41 -33.17 -11.00
N PRO A 189 -35.32 -32.53 -11.79
CA PRO A 189 -36.37 -33.22 -12.53
C PRO A 189 -35.85 -34.33 -13.46
N ASN A 190 -34.66 -34.14 -14.04
CA ASN A 190 -34.01 -35.16 -14.87
C ASN A 190 -33.60 -36.37 -14.02
N CYS A 191 -32.94 -36.17 -12.88
CA CYS A 191 -32.51 -37.25 -12.00
C CYS A 191 -33.68 -37.99 -11.31
N ILE A 192 -34.77 -37.29 -10.99
CA ILE A 192 -36.00 -37.90 -10.45
C ILE A 192 -36.64 -38.87 -11.46
N GLY A 193 -36.68 -38.51 -12.75
CA GLY A 193 -37.24 -39.35 -13.81
C GLY A 193 -36.44 -40.64 -14.05
N PHE A 194 -35.11 -40.58 -14.00
CA PHE A 194 -34.24 -41.74 -14.13
C PHE A 194 -34.36 -42.72 -12.95
N GLN A 195 -34.57 -42.22 -11.73
CA GLN A 195 -34.80 -43.04 -10.53
C GLN A 195 -36.08 -43.89 -10.63
N LYS A 196 -37.16 -43.35 -11.22
CA LYS A 196 -38.43 -44.10 -11.40
C LYS A 196 -38.33 -45.21 -12.44
N LYS A 197 -37.54 -45.05 -13.52
CA LYS A 197 -37.34 -46.11 -14.53
C LYS A 197 -36.50 -47.29 -14.02
N ARG A 198 -35.60 -47.07 -13.05
CA ARG A 198 -34.78 -48.14 -12.45
C ARG A 198 -35.52 -48.97 -11.38
N LYS A 199 -36.62 -48.47 -10.81
CA LYS A 199 -37.47 -49.20 -9.84
C LYS A 199 -38.66 -49.95 -10.47
N GLY A 200 -38.75 -49.94 -11.80
CA GLY A 200 -39.85 -50.55 -12.57
C GLY A 200 -39.39 -51.61 -13.56
N LYS A 201 -38.39 -52.43 -13.20
CA LYS A 201 -38.07 -53.69 -13.87
C LYS A 201 -37.52 -54.69 -12.85
#